data_AF-A0A819T0V2-F1
#
_entry.id   AF-A0A819T0V2-F1
#
_cell.length_a   1.000
_cell.length_b   1.000
_cell.length_c   1.000
_cell.angle_alpha   90.00
_cell.angle_beta   90.00
_cell.angle_gamma   90.00
#
_symmetry.space_group_name_H-M   'P 1'
#
loop_
_entity.id
_entity.type
_entity.pdbx_description
1 polymer ?
#
loop_
_entity_poly.entity_id
_entity_poly.type
_entity_poly.pdbx_seq_one_letter_code
_entity_poly.pdbx_strand_id
1 'polypeptide(L)'
;MYCFAQYEVDSNGYVMFCPCMGRFGNQAEQFLGAISFARALNRTLVLPHWIEYPSRSITSNQIPFDRYFQVEPLRDYLKVILMNDFMIHLADKIWPEGKRYVFCYDAQVNGKSDEKSCHAKDGNPFGPFWSYFNIDFDDDIYFQPLFYDIINPNSWNTKYPSTKYPVLAFSGPPGTDQRNVPIAKYFIYSNYIQEQAENFLNKHQISPDTLLAIHLRNGIDFERACTYASEKSNFFASAQCLGYNLEKGIK
;
A
#
# COMPACT_ATOMS: atom_id res chain seq x y z
N MET A 1 -13.64 -30.97 -10.91
CA MET A 1 -12.73 -31.27 -9.78
C MET A 1 -11.96 -29.99 -9.51
N TYR A 2 -12.43 -29.15 -8.59
CA TYR A 2 -11.73 -27.92 -8.23
C TYR A 2 -10.58 -28.30 -7.31
N CYS A 3 -9.34 -28.10 -7.78
CA CYS A 3 -8.18 -28.19 -6.92
C CYS A 3 -8.24 -26.97 -5.99
N PHE A 4 -8.54 -27.15 -4.72
CA PHE A 4 -8.38 -26.08 -3.74
C PHE A 4 -6.89 -25.76 -3.71
N ALA A 5 -6.51 -24.53 -4.08
CA ALA A 5 -5.15 -24.06 -3.84
C ALA A 5 -4.95 -24.12 -2.32
N GLN A 6 -4.11 -25.05 -1.85
CA GLN A 6 -3.77 -25.14 -0.46
C GLN A 6 -2.84 -23.97 -0.14
N TYR A 7 -3.29 -23.04 0.70
CA TYR A 7 -2.43 -21.95 1.16
C TYR A 7 -1.37 -22.52 2.12
N GLU A 8 -0.13 -22.59 1.64
CA GLU A 8 1.02 -22.99 2.45
C GLU A 8 1.62 -21.78 3.18
N VAL A 9 2.13 -22.03 4.39
CA VAL A 9 2.82 -21.01 5.18
C VAL A 9 4.21 -20.78 4.60
N ASP A 10 4.52 -19.55 4.20
CA ASP A 10 5.87 -19.16 3.80
C ASP A 10 6.77 -19.08 5.03
N SER A 11 7.80 -19.94 5.09
CA SER A 11 8.77 -19.95 6.18
C SER A 11 9.59 -18.66 6.27
N ASN A 12 9.64 -17.84 5.21
CA ASN A 12 10.29 -16.54 5.25
C ASN A 12 9.39 -15.45 5.88
N GLY A 13 8.10 -15.73 6.08
CA GLY A 13 7.14 -14.82 6.68
C GLY A 13 6.56 -13.79 5.72
N TYR A 14 5.83 -12.82 6.28
CA TYR A 14 4.93 -11.93 5.56
C TYR A 14 5.20 -10.46 5.89
N VAL A 15 4.90 -9.59 4.93
CA VAL A 15 4.82 -8.14 5.12
C VAL A 15 3.39 -7.70 4.85
N MET A 16 2.84 -6.91 5.76
CA MET A 16 1.47 -6.38 5.73
C MET A 16 1.54 -4.90 6.08
N PHE A 17 0.68 -4.07 5.52
CA PHE A 17 0.64 -2.65 5.86
C PHE A 17 -0.74 -2.06 5.59
N CYS A 18 -1.04 -0.93 6.24
CA CYS A 18 -2.16 -0.10 5.84
C CYS A 18 -1.72 0.94 4.78
N PRO A 19 -2.38 1.04 3.61
CA PRO A 19 -2.23 2.15 2.67
C PRO A 19 -2.96 3.41 3.18
N CYS A 20 -2.69 3.81 4.42
CA CYS A 20 -3.45 4.80 5.19
C CYS A 20 -3.12 6.27 4.85
N MET A 21 -2.22 6.55 3.89
CA MET A 21 -1.81 7.91 3.55
C MET A 21 -2.36 8.34 2.18
N GLY A 22 -3.21 9.37 2.17
CA GLY A 22 -3.74 9.97 0.95
C GLY A 22 -4.79 9.11 0.24
N ARG A 23 -5.02 9.43 -1.04
CA ARG A 23 -5.97 8.73 -1.93
C ARG A 23 -5.22 7.78 -2.87
N PHE A 24 -5.94 7.15 -3.80
CA PHE A 24 -5.43 6.12 -4.72
C PHE A 24 -4.03 6.40 -5.29
N GLY A 25 -3.75 7.61 -5.81
CA GLY A 25 -2.42 7.94 -6.35
C GLY A 25 -1.29 7.83 -5.33
N ASN A 26 -1.50 8.31 -4.09
CA ASN A 26 -0.51 8.17 -3.01
C ASN A 26 -0.35 6.71 -2.59
N GLN A 27 -1.47 5.99 -2.46
CA GLN A 27 -1.49 4.59 -2.09
C GLN A 27 -0.72 3.75 -3.13
N ALA A 28 -0.95 4.00 -4.42
CA ALA A 28 -0.28 3.30 -5.51
C ALA A 28 1.25 3.55 -5.49
N GLU A 29 1.68 4.79 -5.32
CA GLU A 29 3.11 5.13 -5.23
C GLU A 29 3.80 4.43 -4.05
N GLN A 30 3.18 4.49 -2.87
CA GLN A 30 3.66 3.84 -1.65
C GLN A 30 3.66 2.31 -1.76
N PHE A 31 2.72 1.76 -2.51
CA PHE A 31 2.65 0.32 -2.72
C PHE A 31 3.84 -0.20 -3.53
N LEU A 32 4.37 0.59 -4.47
CA LEU A 32 5.62 0.25 -5.15
C LEU A 32 6.79 0.13 -4.17
N GLY A 33 6.82 0.99 -3.14
CA GLY A 33 7.73 0.88 -1.99
C GLY A 33 7.59 -0.43 -1.22
N ALA A 34 6.36 -0.80 -0.88
CA ALA A 34 6.07 -2.05 -0.18
C ALA A 34 6.44 -3.31 -0.97
N ILE A 35 6.24 -3.29 -2.28
CA ILE A 35 6.67 -4.38 -3.17
C ILE A 35 8.19 -4.54 -3.12
N SER A 36 8.95 -3.45 -3.28
CA SER A 36 10.41 -3.49 -3.20
C SER A 36 10.91 -3.95 -1.83
N PHE A 37 10.29 -3.46 -0.76
CA PHE A 37 10.66 -3.82 0.61
C PHE A 37 10.41 -5.30 0.90
N ALA A 38 9.20 -5.81 0.63
CA ALA A 38 8.87 -7.22 0.84
C ALA A 38 9.77 -8.16 0.02
N ARG A 39 10.03 -7.79 -1.26
CA ARG A 39 10.94 -8.53 -2.14
C ARG A 39 12.37 -8.55 -1.59
N ALA A 40 12.88 -7.41 -1.10
CA ALA A 40 14.22 -7.32 -0.52
C ALA A 40 14.37 -8.17 0.75
N LEU A 41 13.31 -8.27 1.57
CA LEU A 41 13.30 -9.13 2.74
C LEU A 41 13.08 -10.62 2.42
N ASN A 42 12.74 -10.96 1.17
CA ASN A 42 12.27 -12.29 0.75
C ASN A 42 11.03 -12.75 1.52
N ARG A 43 10.13 -11.81 1.85
CA ARG A 43 8.87 -12.07 2.54
C ARG A 43 7.69 -12.00 1.56
N THR A 44 6.67 -12.82 1.79
CA THR A 44 5.43 -12.74 1.02
C THR A 44 4.70 -11.44 1.34
N LEU A 45 4.35 -10.65 0.32
CA LEU A 45 3.58 -9.43 0.50
C LEU A 45 2.08 -9.75 0.59
N VAL A 46 1.45 -9.36 1.69
CA VAL A 46 0.00 -9.39 1.83
C VAL A 46 -0.56 -8.16 1.13
N LEU A 47 -1.24 -8.36 0.01
CA LEU A 47 -1.80 -7.30 -0.82
C LEU A 47 -2.97 -6.64 -0.06
N PRO A 48 -2.83 -5.38 0.39
CA PRO A 48 -3.86 -4.72 1.17
C PRO A 48 -5.07 -4.38 0.30
N HIS A 49 -6.20 -4.10 0.95
CA HIS A 49 -7.29 -3.41 0.28
C HIS A 49 -6.91 -1.94 0.01
N TRP A 50 -7.35 -1.42 -1.14
CA TRP A 50 -7.35 0.00 -1.42
C TRP A 50 -8.33 0.74 -0.51
N ILE A 51 -8.02 2.00 -0.21
CA ILE A 51 -8.85 2.83 0.66
C ILE A 51 -9.53 3.90 -0.18
N GLU A 52 -10.86 3.88 -0.19
CA GLU A 52 -11.67 4.92 -0.82
C GLU A 52 -12.42 5.78 0.20
N TYR A 53 -12.58 7.06 -0.11
CA TYR A 53 -13.24 8.05 0.73
C TYR A 53 -14.50 8.57 0.03
N PRO A 54 -15.65 7.89 0.17
CA PRO A 54 -16.88 8.35 -0.43
C PRO A 54 -17.36 9.65 0.23
N SER A 55 -17.77 10.64 -0.57
CA SER A 55 -18.06 12.01 -0.13
C SER A 55 -19.18 12.16 0.91
N ARG A 56 -19.96 11.11 1.17
CA ARG A 56 -21.07 11.10 2.15
C ARG A 56 -20.92 10.02 3.22
N SER A 57 -19.70 9.53 3.43
CA SER A 57 -19.40 8.58 4.51
C SER A 57 -18.45 9.19 5.52
N ILE A 58 -18.68 8.85 6.78
CA ILE A 58 -17.76 9.14 7.88
C ILE A 58 -16.58 8.16 7.93
N THR A 59 -16.72 7.00 7.26
CA THR A 59 -15.71 5.94 7.22
C THR A 59 -15.21 5.71 5.79
N SER A 60 -13.97 5.24 5.66
CA SER A 60 -13.42 4.77 4.39
C SER A 60 -13.96 3.38 4.02
N ASN A 61 -13.95 3.08 2.72
CA ASN A 61 -14.22 1.75 2.18
C ASN A 61 -12.90 1.02 1.92
N GLN A 62 -12.87 -0.27 2.23
CA GLN A 62 -11.77 -1.18 1.93
C GLN A 62 -12.14 -1.98 0.67
N ILE A 63 -11.42 -1.72 -0.41
CA ILE A 63 -11.67 -2.34 -1.72
C ILE A 63 -10.58 -3.38 -1.99
N PRO A 64 -10.93 -4.66 -2.24
CA PRO A 64 -9.94 -5.70 -2.54
C PRO A 64 -8.97 -5.30 -3.65
N PHE A 65 -7.69 -5.66 -3.51
CA PHE A 65 -6.66 -5.36 -4.51
C PHE A 65 -7.09 -5.85 -5.91
N ASP A 66 -7.60 -7.08 -5.95
CA ASP A 66 -8.04 -7.80 -7.15
C ASP A 66 -9.31 -7.24 -7.79
N ARG A 67 -9.98 -6.28 -7.13
CA ARG A 67 -11.03 -5.48 -7.77
C ARG A 67 -10.46 -4.65 -8.91
N TYR A 68 -9.27 -4.08 -8.74
CA TYR A 68 -8.68 -3.14 -9.70
C TYR A 68 -7.57 -3.74 -10.54
N PHE A 69 -6.82 -4.68 -10.00
CA PHE A 69 -5.62 -5.21 -10.65
C PHE A 69 -5.60 -6.74 -10.65
N GLN A 70 -5.01 -7.34 -11.67
CA GLN A 70 -4.74 -8.77 -11.67
C GLN A 70 -3.63 -9.11 -10.67
N VAL A 71 -3.72 -10.28 -10.02
CA VAL A 71 -2.73 -10.73 -9.04
C VAL A 71 -1.54 -11.44 -9.71
N GLU A 72 -1.80 -12.23 -10.76
CA GLU A 72 -0.78 -13.06 -11.42
C GLU A 72 0.46 -12.28 -11.90
N PRO A 73 0.34 -11.10 -12.55
CA PRO A 73 1.53 -10.37 -12.99
C PRO A 73 2.46 -9.97 -11.82
N LEU A 74 1.92 -9.74 -10.63
CA LEU A 74 2.74 -9.50 -9.43
C LEU A 74 3.38 -10.78 -8.90
N ARG A 75 2.69 -11.93 -9.00
CA ARG A 75 3.24 -13.24 -8.57
C ARG A 75 4.51 -13.61 -9.33
N ASP A 76 4.65 -13.18 -10.58
CA ASP A 76 5.87 -13.35 -11.37
C ASP A 76 7.06 -12.53 -10.83
N TYR A 77 6.80 -11.49 -10.01
CA TYR A 77 7.82 -10.59 -9.49
C TYR A 77 8.21 -10.87 -8.04
N LEU A 78 7.23 -11.18 -7.18
CA LEU A 78 7.42 -11.56 -5.79
C LEU A 78 6.28 -12.47 -5.31
N LYS A 79 6.48 -13.16 -4.19
CA LYS A 79 5.39 -13.92 -3.54
C LYS A 79 4.36 -12.95 -2.98
N VAL A 80 3.09 -13.17 -3.33
CA VAL A 80 1.97 -12.34 -2.86
C VAL A 80 0.78 -13.19 -2.46
N ILE A 81 -0.03 -12.67 -1.53
CA ILE A 81 -1.31 -13.24 -1.11
C ILE A 81 -2.31 -12.10 -0.90
N LEU A 82 -3.58 -12.28 -1.25
CA LEU A 82 -4.60 -11.27 -0.96
C LEU A 82 -4.84 -11.18 0.56
N MET A 83 -5.11 -9.98 1.08
CA MET A 83 -5.42 -9.80 2.50
C MET A 83 -6.55 -10.72 2.98
N ASN A 84 -7.62 -10.87 2.21
CA ASN A 84 -8.73 -11.77 2.55
C ASN A 84 -8.25 -13.22 2.69
N ASP A 85 -7.47 -13.71 1.73
CA ASP A 85 -6.95 -15.08 1.74
C ASP A 85 -6.00 -15.31 2.92
N PHE A 86 -5.13 -14.34 3.21
CA PHE A 86 -4.23 -14.40 4.35
C PHE A 86 -5.01 -14.50 5.66
N MET A 87 -6.00 -13.63 5.85
CA MET A 87 -6.80 -13.59 7.08
C MET A 87 -7.66 -14.84 7.26
N ILE A 88 -8.26 -15.37 6.19
CA ILE A 88 -9.11 -16.56 6.26
C ILE A 88 -8.30 -17.84 6.45
N HIS A 89 -7.15 -17.97 5.79
CA HIS A 89 -6.46 -19.26 5.67
C HIS A 89 -5.20 -19.39 6.53
N LEU A 90 -4.54 -18.28 6.87
CA LEU A 90 -3.22 -18.31 7.50
C LEU A 90 -3.16 -17.60 8.85
N ALA A 91 -3.90 -16.50 9.04
CA ALA A 91 -3.75 -15.64 10.22
C ALA A 91 -3.89 -16.42 11.54
N ASP A 92 -4.93 -17.22 11.74
CA ASP A 92 -5.12 -17.95 13.01
C ASP A 92 -4.00 -18.97 13.30
N LYS A 93 -3.29 -19.45 12.26
CA LYS A 93 -2.21 -20.43 12.40
C LYS A 93 -0.88 -19.78 12.79
N ILE A 94 -0.54 -18.63 12.20
CA ILE A 94 0.80 -18.03 12.32
C ILE A 94 0.80 -16.63 12.96
N TRP A 95 -0.36 -15.99 13.05
CA TRP A 95 -0.56 -14.65 13.59
C TRP A 95 -1.90 -14.53 14.34
N PRO A 96 -2.14 -15.43 15.32
CA PRO A 96 -3.38 -15.43 16.10
C PRO A 96 -3.46 -14.21 17.02
N GLU A 97 -4.66 -13.92 17.51
CA GLU A 97 -4.88 -12.98 18.62
C GLU A 97 -3.96 -13.30 19.82
N GLY A 98 -3.46 -12.27 20.50
CA GLY A 98 -2.42 -12.38 21.53
C GLY A 98 -0.98 -12.34 20.97
N LYS A 99 -0.80 -12.33 19.64
CA LYS A 99 0.51 -12.27 18.96
C LYS A 99 0.55 -11.29 17.79
N ARG A 100 -0.44 -10.39 17.69
CA ARG A 100 -0.58 -9.42 16.61
C ARG A 100 0.19 -8.14 16.92
N TYR A 101 1.46 -8.10 16.53
CA TYR A 101 2.29 -6.91 16.68
C TYR A 101 2.13 -5.93 15.52
N VAL A 102 2.09 -4.63 15.81
CA VAL A 102 2.18 -3.57 14.80
C VAL A 102 3.52 -2.85 14.86
N PHE A 103 4.06 -2.52 13.68
CA PHE A 103 5.35 -1.90 13.51
C PHE A 103 5.19 -0.43 13.13
N CYS A 104 5.91 0.44 13.84
CA CYS A 104 6.09 1.85 13.50
C CYS A 104 7.52 2.30 13.83
N TYR A 105 7.94 3.44 13.29
CA TYR A 105 9.33 3.89 13.42
C TYR A 105 9.72 4.11 14.88
N ASP A 106 8.87 4.82 15.63
CA ASP A 106 9.02 5.11 17.04
C ASP A 106 7.64 5.34 17.68
N ALA A 107 7.59 5.32 19.01
CA ALA A 107 6.39 5.58 19.80
C ALA A 107 5.96 7.04 19.62
N GLN A 108 4.70 7.25 19.26
CA GLN A 108 4.13 8.58 19.08
C GLN A 108 3.11 8.85 20.18
N VAL A 109 2.90 10.13 20.50
CA VAL A 109 1.76 10.56 21.31
C VAL A 109 0.70 11.05 20.33
N ASN A 110 -0.51 10.50 20.39
CA ASN A 110 -1.64 11.05 19.66
C ASN A 110 -2.25 12.22 20.48
N GLY A 111 -2.87 13.20 19.82
CA GLY A 111 -3.53 14.32 20.52
C GLY A 111 -4.77 13.93 21.35
N LYS A 112 -5.00 12.64 21.62
CA LYS A 112 -6.14 12.10 22.36
C LYS A 112 -5.74 11.50 23.72
N SER A 113 -4.49 11.07 23.88
CA SER A 113 -3.96 10.47 25.10
C SER A 113 -2.45 10.70 25.19
N ASP A 114 -1.92 10.81 26.41
CA ASP A 114 -0.46 10.84 26.66
C ASP A 114 0.22 9.46 26.49
N GLU A 115 -0.55 8.42 26.13
CA GLU A 115 -0.04 7.08 25.85
C GLU A 115 0.83 7.10 24.59
N LYS A 116 2.03 6.54 24.72
CA LYS A 116 2.99 6.41 23.63
C LYS A 116 2.81 5.07 22.95
N SER A 117 2.34 5.07 21.71
CA SER A 117 2.10 3.84 20.93
C SER A 117 2.28 4.07 19.43
N CYS A 118 2.10 3.04 18.62
CA CYS A 118 2.03 3.17 17.16
C CYS A 118 0.70 3.76 16.68
N HIS A 119 -0.33 3.85 17.53
CA HIS A 119 -1.64 4.43 17.22
C HIS A 119 -2.27 3.89 15.92
N ALA A 120 -2.02 2.60 15.63
CA ALA A 120 -2.28 2.02 14.32
C ALA A 120 -3.75 1.94 13.90
N LYS A 121 -4.68 2.14 14.86
CA LYS A 121 -6.12 2.16 14.65
C LYS A 121 -6.76 3.53 14.93
N ASP A 122 -5.96 4.57 15.18
CA ASP A 122 -6.51 5.86 15.55
C ASP A 122 -7.01 6.68 14.35
N GLY A 123 -8.32 6.90 14.33
CA GLY A 123 -8.97 7.74 13.33
C GLY A 123 -9.23 7.01 12.01
N ASN A 124 -9.56 7.80 10.98
CA ASN A 124 -9.87 7.31 9.63
C ASN A 124 -8.69 7.70 8.70
N PRO A 125 -8.11 6.74 7.93
CA PRO A 125 -8.62 5.39 7.66
C PRO A 125 -8.06 4.25 8.52
N PHE A 126 -7.16 4.54 9.46
CA PHE A 126 -6.45 3.57 10.29
C PHE A 126 -7.38 2.55 10.97
N GLY A 127 -8.31 3.02 11.80
CA GLY A 127 -9.23 2.15 12.54
C GLY A 127 -10.11 1.30 11.61
N PRO A 128 -10.88 1.91 10.69
CA PRO A 128 -11.71 1.18 9.74
C PRO A 128 -10.96 0.12 8.93
N PHE A 129 -9.73 0.41 8.48
CA PHE A 129 -8.94 -0.52 7.68
C PHE A 129 -8.65 -1.83 8.44
N TRP A 130 -8.12 -1.75 9.66
CA TRP A 130 -7.79 -2.95 10.44
C TRP A 130 -9.04 -3.66 10.96
N SER A 131 -10.05 -2.89 11.38
CA SER A 131 -11.32 -3.45 11.86
C SER A 131 -12.10 -4.20 10.77
N TYR A 132 -11.95 -3.86 9.49
CA TYR A 132 -12.55 -4.62 8.38
C TYR A 132 -12.13 -6.10 8.40
N PHE A 133 -10.91 -6.38 8.85
CA PHE A 133 -10.34 -7.74 8.93
C PHE A 133 -10.39 -8.34 10.34
N ASN A 134 -11.11 -7.71 11.29
CA ASN A 134 -11.08 -8.08 12.72
C ASN A 134 -9.65 -8.15 13.29
N ILE A 135 -8.80 -7.18 12.91
CA ILE A 135 -7.45 -7.05 13.43
C ILE A 135 -7.45 -6.02 14.57
N ASP A 136 -7.12 -6.50 15.75
CA ASP A 136 -6.63 -5.71 16.88
C ASP A 136 -5.17 -6.10 17.15
N PHE A 137 -4.38 -5.13 17.58
CA PHE A 137 -2.96 -5.32 17.85
C PHE A 137 -2.73 -5.48 19.36
N ASP A 138 -1.89 -6.44 19.71
CA ASP A 138 -1.59 -6.82 21.09
C ASP A 138 -0.41 -6.04 21.67
N ASP A 139 0.52 -5.59 20.82
CA ASP A 139 1.69 -4.78 21.23
C ASP A 139 2.30 -4.03 20.03
N ASP A 140 3.14 -3.06 20.34
CA ASP A 140 3.87 -2.23 19.38
C ASP A 140 5.33 -2.65 19.25
N ILE A 141 5.86 -2.58 18.03
CA ILE A 141 7.28 -2.78 17.74
C ILE A 141 7.84 -1.52 17.10
N TYR A 142 8.75 -0.87 17.84
CA TYR A 142 9.50 0.29 17.36
C TYR A 142 10.76 -0.16 16.65
N PHE A 143 10.84 0.11 15.34
CA PHE A 143 11.91 -0.43 14.52
C PHE A 143 13.15 0.45 14.39
N GLN A 144 13.13 1.68 14.92
CA GLN A 144 14.33 2.51 14.98
C GLN A 144 15.55 1.75 15.57
N PRO A 145 16.77 1.97 15.06
CA PRO A 145 17.14 2.93 14.00
C PRO A 145 17.02 2.37 12.58
N LEU A 146 16.28 1.28 12.34
CA LEU A 146 16.11 0.76 10.99
C LEU A 146 15.26 1.70 10.13
N PHE A 147 15.54 1.72 8.83
CA PHE A 147 14.73 2.37 7.81
C PHE A 147 14.21 1.32 6.83
N TYR A 148 13.24 1.70 6.00
CA TYR A 148 12.74 0.85 4.91
C TYR A 148 13.72 0.69 3.74
N ASP A 149 15.01 0.97 3.95
CA ASP A 149 15.99 0.84 2.89
C ASP A 149 16.19 -0.62 2.49
N ILE A 150 16.39 -0.81 1.19
CA ILE A 150 16.69 -2.11 0.59
C ILE A 150 18.20 -2.33 0.42
N ILE A 151 19.04 -1.42 0.95
CA ILE A 151 20.49 -1.51 0.82
C ILE A 151 21.02 -2.59 1.76
N ASN A 152 20.47 -2.68 2.97
CA ASN A 152 20.82 -3.73 3.92
C ASN A 152 19.60 -4.45 4.50
N PRO A 153 18.86 -5.23 3.68
CA PRO A 153 17.67 -5.96 4.13
C PRO A 153 17.98 -7.02 5.19
N ASN A 154 19.24 -7.46 5.29
CA ASN A 154 19.67 -8.43 6.30
C ASN A 154 19.54 -7.89 7.73
N SER A 155 19.64 -6.58 7.94
CA SER A 155 19.41 -5.96 9.25
C SER A 155 17.99 -6.21 9.76
N TRP A 156 17.00 -6.13 8.86
CA TRP A 156 15.61 -6.44 9.16
C TRP A 156 15.42 -7.92 9.49
N ASN A 157 15.95 -8.82 8.67
CA ASN A 157 15.80 -10.26 8.89
C ASN A 157 16.55 -10.75 10.13
N THR A 158 17.66 -10.11 10.51
CA THR A 158 18.39 -10.40 11.75
C THR A 158 17.63 -9.91 12.98
N LYS A 159 17.12 -8.67 12.95
CA LYS A 159 16.38 -8.08 14.08
C LYS A 159 15.00 -8.71 14.25
N TYR A 160 14.34 -9.05 13.14
CA TYR A 160 12.99 -9.58 13.08
C TYR A 160 12.93 -10.87 12.23
N PRO A 161 13.49 -11.98 12.73
CA PRO A 161 13.47 -13.26 12.02
C PRO A 161 12.04 -13.80 11.93
N SER A 162 11.71 -14.47 10.83
CA SER A 162 10.35 -15.01 10.56
C SER A 162 9.87 -16.04 11.56
N THR A 163 10.79 -16.74 12.22
CA THR A 163 10.50 -17.71 13.29
C THR A 163 9.90 -17.07 14.54
N LYS A 164 10.20 -15.78 14.80
CA LYS A 164 9.66 -15.00 15.92
C LYS A 164 8.63 -13.96 15.46
N TYR A 165 8.85 -13.36 14.30
CA TYR A 165 8.00 -12.35 13.68
C TYR A 165 7.55 -12.85 12.30
N PRO A 166 6.61 -13.82 12.25
CA PRO A 166 6.12 -14.38 10.99
C PRO A 166 5.39 -13.33 10.16
N VAL A 167 4.83 -12.29 10.78
CA VAL A 167 4.17 -11.16 10.11
C VAL A 167 4.80 -9.86 10.59
N LEU A 168 5.27 -9.05 9.64
CA LEU A 168 5.66 -7.66 9.86
C LEU A 168 4.49 -6.77 9.41
N ALA A 169 3.60 -6.41 10.34
CA ALA A 169 2.43 -5.59 10.07
C ALA A 169 2.71 -4.12 10.37
N PHE A 170 2.72 -3.25 9.37
CA PHE A 170 3.08 -1.83 9.54
C PHE A 170 1.85 -0.92 9.60
N SER A 171 1.88 0.05 10.51
CA SER A 171 0.80 1.05 10.64
C SER A 171 0.66 1.97 9.41
N GLY A 172 1.71 2.06 8.59
CA GLY A 172 1.72 2.74 7.30
C GLY A 172 2.66 2.05 6.31
N PRO A 173 2.68 2.50 5.04
CA PRO A 173 3.47 1.84 4.03
C PRO A 173 4.97 2.13 4.18
N PRO A 174 5.84 1.19 3.76
CA PRO A 174 7.28 1.37 3.71
C PRO A 174 7.70 2.29 2.54
N GLY A 175 7.45 3.61 2.70
CA GLY A 175 8.04 4.70 1.93
C GLY A 175 7.76 4.75 0.41
N THR A 176 8.38 5.74 -0.25
CA THR A 176 8.40 5.90 -1.72
C THR A 176 9.84 6.09 -2.20
N ASP A 177 10.17 5.57 -3.39
CA ASP A 177 11.49 5.71 -4.01
C ASP A 177 11.35 5.67 -5.54
N GLN A 178 12.07 6.55 -6.23
CA GLN A 178 12.11 6.63 -7.70
C GLN A 178 12.48 5.31 -8.38
N ARG A 179 13.33 4.50 -7.73
CA ARG A 179 13.79 3.20 -8.25
C ARG A 179 12.65 2.19 -8.35
N ASN A 180 11.53 2.44 -7.69
CA ASN A 180 10.37 1.56 -7.68
C ASN A 180 9.40 1.84 -8.83
N VAL A 181 9.50 2.98 -9.54
CA VAL A 181 8.59 3.33 -10.65
C VAL A 181 8.46 2.23 -11.70
N PRO A 182 9.53 1.54 -12.14
CA PRO A 182 9.42 0.46 -13.13
C PRO A 182 8.57 -0.74 -12.68
N ILE A 183 8.28 -0.89 -11.38
CA ILE A 183 7.41 -1.95 -10.84
C ILE A 183 5.96 -1.75 -11.26
N ALA A 184 5.56 -0.51 -11.59
CA ALA A 184 4.20 -0.20 -12.06
C ALA A 184 3.77 -1.05 -13.27
N LYS A 185 4.71 -1.61 -14.06
CA LYS A 185 4.40 -2.51 -15.18
C LYS A 185 3.66 -3.80 -14.77
N TYR A 186 3.72 -4.20 -13.50
CA TYR A 186 2.99 -5.37 -12.98
C TYR A 186 1.55 -5.03 -12.56
N PHE A 187 1.14 -3.77 -12.61
CA PHE A 187 -0.22 -3.33 -12.32
C PHE A 187 -1.08 -3.41 -13.58
N ILE A 188 -1.48 -4.63 -13.92
CA ILE A 188 -2.39 -4.90 -15.03
C ILE A 188 -3.83 -4.79 -14.52
N TYR A 189 -4.65 -3.95 -15.15
CA TYR A 189 -6.05 -3.78 -14.76
C TYR A 189 -6.82 -5.11 -14.77
N SER A 190 -7.69 -5.30 -13.79
CA SER A 190 -8.59 -6.46 -13.72
C SER A 190 -9.55 -6.49 -14.92
N ASN A 191 -10.10 -7.67 -15.22
CA ASN A 191 -11.12 -7.80 -16.26
C ASN A 191 -12.33 -6.89 -15.99
N TYR A 192 -12.68 -6.69 -14.71
CA TYR A 192 -13.73 -5.76 -14.31
C TYR A 192 -13.42 -4.33 -14.79
N ILE A 193 -12.22 -3.80 -14.53
CA ILE A 193 -11.86 -2.44 -14.94
C ILE A 193 -11.78 -2.32 -16.47
N GLN A 194 -11.22 -3.33 -17.14
CA GLN A 194 -11.16 -3.36 -18.61
C GLN A 194 -12.57 -3.30 -19.21
N GLU A 195 -13.50 -4.12 -18.72
CA GLU A 195 -14.89 -4.14 -19.16
C GLU A 195 -15.60 -2.79 -18.89
N GLN A 196 -15.33 -2.15 -17.73
CA GLN A 196 -15.88 -0.81 -17.46
C GLN A 196 -15.37 0.23 -18.46
N ALA A 197 -14.10 0.18 -18.83
CA ALA A 197 -13.50 1.09 -19.80
C ALA A 197 -14.08 0.86 -21.21
N GLU A 198 -14.16 -0.39 -21.66
CA GLU A 198 -14.76 -0.76 -22.95
C GLU A 198 -16.22 -0.33 -23.06
N ASN A 199 -17.01 -0.59 -22.01
CA ASN A 199 -18.40 -0.17 -21.95
C ASN A 199 -18.56 1.35 -22.04
N PHE A 200 -17.66 2.12 -21.41
CA PHE A 200 -17.66 3.57 -21.51
C PHE A 200 -17.38 4.05 -22.95
N LEU A 201 -16.35 3.50 -23.60
CA LEU A 201 -16.01 3.86 -24.98
C LEU A 201 -17.15 3.51 -25.95
N ASN A 202 -17.71 2.31 -25.82
CA ASN A 202 -18.84 1.85 -26.65
C ASN A 202 -20.07 2.73 -26.47
N LYS A 203 -20.44 3.03 -25.21
CA LYS A 203 -21.59 3.89 -24.89
C LYS A 203 -21.46 5.28 -25.54
N HIS A 204 -20.26 5.82 -25.57
CA HIS A 204 -19.97 7.15 -26.11
C HIS A 204 -19.52 7.13 -27.59
N GLN A 205 -19.52 5.96 -28.23
CA GLN A 205 -19.10 5.76 -29.62
C GLN A 205 -17.69 6.34 -29.90
N ILE A 206 -16.79 6.21 -28.92
CA ILE A 206 -15.42 6.70 -29.01
C ILE A 206 -14.55 5.59 -29.60
N SER A 207 -13.90 5.86 -30.74
CA SER A 207 -12.86 4.97 -31.25
C SER A 207 -11.59 5.09 -30.39
N PRO A 208 -11.01 3.98 -29.90
CA PRO A 208 -9.74 3.99 -29.18
C PRO A 208 -8.61 4.65 -29.98
N ASP A 209 -8.62 4.51 -31.31
CA ASP A 209 -7.56 5.02 -32.20
C ASP A 209 -7.51 6.55 -32.29
N THR A 210 -8.56 7.23 -31.84
CA THR A 210 -8.70 8.69 -31.93
C THR A 210 -8.86 9.37 -30.56
N LEU A 211 -8.66 8.63 -29.47
CA LEU A 211 -8.92 9.12 -28.13
C LEU A 211 -7.78 10.02 -27.62
N LEU A 212 -8.09 11.28 -27.32
CA LEU A 212 -7.28 12.14 -26.46
C LEU A 212 -7.87 12.17 -25.05
N ALA A 213 -7.17 11.56 -24.09
CA ALA A 213 -7.56 11.58 -22.68
C ALA A 213 -6.76 12.66 -21.92
N ILE A 214 -7.47 13.52 -21.19
CA ILE A 214 -6.88 14.61 -20.38
C ILE A 214 -7.33 14.44 -18.93
N HIS A 215 -6.38 14.46 -18.00
CA HIS A 215 -6.66 14.46 -16.56
C HIS A 215 -6.62 15.88 -16.01
N LEU A 216 -7.80 16.42 -15.67
CA LEU A 216 -7.93 17.74 -15.06
C LEU A 216 -7.99 17.61 -13.53
N ARG A 217 -6.89 18.01 -12.87
CA ARG A 217 -6.82 18.09 -11.40
C ARG A 217 -6.98 19.54 -10.95
N ASN A 218 -8.21 20.03 -10.96
CA ASN A 218 -8.57 21.44 -10.72
C ASN A 218 -9.60 21.63 -9.61
N GLY A 219 -9.74 20.65 -8.71
CA GLY A 219 -10.60 20.77 -7.54
C GLY A 219 -10.04 21.78 -6.52
N ILE A 220 -10.92 22.36 -5.69
CA ILE A 220 -10.56 23.32 -4.64
C ILE A 220 -9.50 22.78 -3.66
N ASP A 221 -9.48 21.47 -3.45
CA ASP A 221 -8.50 20.79 -2.62
C ASP A 221 -7.09 20.86 -3.24
N PHE A 222 -7.00 20.78 -4.57
CA PHE A 222 -5.75 20.88 -5.30
C PHE A 222 -5.30 22.34 -5.47
N GLU A 223 -6.22 23.28 -5.68
CA GLU A 223 -5.92 24.72 -5.73
C GLU A 223 -5.17 25.17 -4.46
N ARG A 224 -5.67 24.78 -3.28
CA ARG A 224 -4.99 25.03 -2.00
C ARG A 224 -3.64 24.33 -1.89
N ALA A 225 -3.50 23.13 -2.43
CA ALA A 225 -2.20 22.46 -2.44
C ALA A 225 -1.19 23.24 -3.31
N CYS A 226 -1.64 23.77 -4.46
CA CYS A 226 -0.82 24.53 -5.39
C CYS A 226 -0.28 25.86 -4.80
N THR A 227 -0.90 26.44 -3.76
CA THR A 227 -0.36 27.65 -3.11
C THR A 227 1.01 27.41 -2.47
N TYR A 228 1.37 26.16 -2.19
CA TYR A 228 2.66 25.78 -1.61
C TYR A 228 3.67 25.29 -2.66
N ALA A 229 3.30 25.26 -3.95
CA ALA A 229 4.16 24.69 -4.99
C ALA A 229 5.42 25.54 -5.24
N SER A 230 5.34 26.87 -5.07
CA SER A 230 6.47 27.78 -5.27
C SER A 230 7.57 27.66 -4.21
N GLU A 231 7.28 27.03 -3.07
CA GLU A 231 8.20 26.94 -1.93
C GLU A 231 9.08 25.68 -1.98
N LYS A 232 8.81 24.75 -2.91
CA LYS A 232 9.49 23.45 -2.95
C LYS A 232 10.16 23.21 -4.29
N SER A 233 11.33 22.56 -4.26
CA SER A 233 12.01 22.10 -5.46
C SER A 233 11.17 21.04 -6.17
N ASN A 234 10.79 19.96 -5.47
CA ASN A 234 9.84 18.96 -5.96
C ASN A 234 8.57 18.94 -5.08
N PHE A 235 7.40 18.87 -5.72
CA PHE A 235 6.09 18.86 -5.07
C PHE A 235 5.22 17.71 -5.59
N PHE A 236 4.89 16.78 -4.69
CA PHE A 236 4.21 15.53 -5.03
C PHE A 236 4.90 14.81 -6.20
N ALA A 237 4.15 14.45 -7.24
CA ALA A 237 4.64 13.73 -8.40
C ALA A 237 5.27 14.65 -9.47
N SER A 238 5.71 15.88 -9.13
CA SER A 238 6.33 16.80 -10.09
C SER A 238 7.58 16.23 -10.77
N ALA A 239 8.31 15.35 -10.08
CA ALA A 239 9.53 14.71 -10.59
C ALA A 239 9.30 13.92 -11.89
N GLN A 240 8.07 13.46 -12.17
CA GLN A 240 7.74 12.80 -13.44
C GLN A 240 7.93 13.74 -14.65
N CYS A 241 7.78 15.05 -14.44
CA CYS A 241 7.98 16.09 -15.45
C CYS A 241 9.35 16.74 -15.32
N LEU A 242 9.70 17.18 -14.11
CA LEU A 242 10.87 18.03 -13.85
C LEU A 242 12.16 17.23 -13.61
N GLY A 243 12.06 15.92 -13.40
CA GLY A 243 13.17 15.10 -12.94
C GLY A 243 13.35 15.14 -11.42
N TYR A 244 14.02 14.13 -10.88
CA TYR A 244 14.17 13.98 -9.42
C TYR A 244 15.14 15.00 -8.81
N ASN A 245 16.04 15.56 -9.64
CA ASN A 245 16.98 16.62 -9.28
C ASN A 245 16.68 17.93 -10.04
N LEU A 246 15.45 18.09 -10.55
CA LEU A 246 15.03 19.23 -11.39
C LEU A 246 15.81 19.39 -12.70
N GLU A 247 16.41 18.30 -13.19
CA GLU A 247 17.23 18.32 -14.39
C GLU A 247 16.45 18.61 -15.68
N LYS A 248 15.12 18.52 -15.64
CA LYS A 248 14.20 18.89 -16.75
C LYS A 248 13.39 20.14 -16.45
N GLY A 249 13.65 20.80 -15.31
CA GLY A 249 13.00 22.05 -14.96
C GLY A 249 13.46 23.19 -15.88
N ILE A 250 12.53 24.03 -16.31
CA ILE A 250 12.87 25.30 -16.98
C ILE A 250 13.37 26.25 -15.89
N LYS A 251 14.59 26.76 -16.05
CA LYS A 251 15.17 27.79 -15.17
C LYS A 251 14.45 29.12 -15.32
#